data_AF-A0A383AK54-F1
#
_entry.id   AF-A0A383AK54-F1
#
_cell.length_a   1.000
_cell.length_b   1.000
_cell.length_c   1.000
_cell.angle_alpha   90.00
_cell.angle_beta   90.00
_cell.angle_gamma   90.00
#
_symmetry.space_group_name_H-M   'P 1'
#
loop_
_entity.id
_entity.type
_entity.pdbx_description
1 polymer ?
#
loop_
_entity_poly.entity_id
_entity_poly.type
_entity_poly.pdbx_seq_one_letter_code
_entity_poly.pdbx_strand_id
1 'polypeptide(L)'
;LHPLSLTNLYQFLYLNSIQGVGEHYDTKLGILGLYFFSTKYLRHIPELTIILIALHLFISNQIYKNRPFILIWVLLLIFLSFLRPVFTYAAIIFPAFILLMVSSFQAIRKLNLLLIIFVSLMIPQYSAVYYLNHEWDRNAYFNEIKSFVPDDGLPVVGSAMSWFALKERKVFKSGVYPFYRLKQPEWKEAYLVEDRFYRDEVEYKGAKAYFNKNYNFSTIKTSNQTGNPVILKKLTQK
;
A
#
# COMPACT_ATOMS: atom_id res chain seq x y z
N LEU A 1 20.44 22.40 0.92
CA LEU A 1 20.30 20.93 0.81
C LEU A 1 21.69 20.35 0.61
N HIS A 2 22.27 19.72 1.63
CA HIS A 2 23.59 19.09 1.48
C HIS A 2 23.46 17.83 0.61
N PRO A 3 24.33 17.61 -0.39
CA PRO A 3 24.33 16.38 -1.16
C PRO A 3 24.65 15.21 -0.24
N LEU A 4 23.73 14.26 -0.12
CA LEU A 4 24.00 12.97 0.51
C LEU A 4 25.02 12.23 -0.37
N SER A 5 26.04 11.63 0.24
CA SER A 5 26.91 10.68 -0.47
C SER A 5 26.06 9.54 -1.06
N LEU A 6 26.49 8.95 -2.17
CA LEU A 6 25.78 7.85 -2.84
C LEU A 6 25.44 6.69 -1.89
N THR A 7 26.33 6.37 -0.95
CA THR A 7 26.13 5.39 0.12
C THR A 7 25.07 5.80 1.13
N ASN A 8 25.06 7.08 1.55
CA ASN A 8 24.05 7.61 2.46
C ASN A 8 22.69 7.76 1.78
N LEU A 9 22.67 8.08 0.49
CA LEU A 9 21.46 8.12 -0.33
C LEU A 9 20.90 6.71 -0.50
N TYR A 10 21.73 5.70 -0.76
CA TYR A 10 21.30 4.31 -0.83
C TYR A 10 20.74 3.84 0.51
N GLN A 11 21.45 4.07 1.63
CA GLN A 11 20.95 3.71 2.96
C GLN A 11 19.67 4.47 3.31
N PHE A 12 19.57 5.77 2.99
CA PHE A 12 18.37 6.55 3.19
C PHE A 12 17.21 6.02 2.35
N LEU A 13 17.41 5.71 1.07
CA LEU A 13 16.38 5.16 0.20
C LEU A 13 15.99 3.74 0.61
N TYR A 14 16.94 2.91 1.04
CA TYR A 14 16.74 1.54 1.51
C TYR A 14 16.02 1.50 2.87
N LEU A 15 16.43 2.33 3.83
CA LEU A 15 15.77 2.41 5.13
C LEU A 15 14.37 3.01 5.02
N ASN A 16 14.18 4.04 4.18
CA ASN A 16 12.84 4.60 3.92
C ASN A 16 11.97 3.72 3.00
N SER A 17 12.56 2.81 2.20
CA SER A 17 11.79 1.82 1.44
C SER A 17 11.31 0.68 2.33
N ILE A 18 12.10 0.28 3.32
CA ILE A 18 11.72 -0.73 4.33
C ILE A 18 10.72 -0.17 5.34
N GLN A 19 10.71 1.14 5.58
CA GLN A 19 9.73 1.80 6.46
C GLN A 19 8.28 1.72 5.97
N GLY A 20 8.03 1.46 4.69
CA GLY A 20 6.69 1.28 4.12
C GLY A 20 6.37 -0.13 3.67
N VAL A 21 7.33 -1.04 3.73
CA VAL A 21 7.24 -2.38 3.15
C VAL A 21 8.04 -3.27 4.11
N GLY A 22 7.35 -3.94 5.03
CA GLY A 22 8.00 -4.75 6.06
C GLY A 22 9.06 -5.69 5.48
N GLU A 23 9.98 -6.16 6.33
CA GLU A 23 11.09 -7.09 6.02
C GLU A 23 10.67 -8.42 5.33
N HIS A 24 9.38 -8.59 5.04
CA HIS A 24 8.76 -9.80 4.51
C HIS A 24 8.14 -9.62 3.13
N TYR A 25 8.19 -8.42 2.55
CA TYR A 25 7.88 -8.31 1.13
C TYR A 25 9.13 -8.69 0.33
N ASP A 26 9.00 -9.73 -0.49
CA ASP A 26 10.06 -10.17 -1.38
C ASP A 26 10.39 -9.05 -2.37
N THR A 27 11.42 -8.27 -2.05
CA THR A 27 11.87 -7.13 -2.87
C THR A 27 12.45 -7.59 -4.21
N LYS A 28 12.68 -8.89 -4.41
CA LYS A 28 13.13 -9.47 -5.69
C LYS A 28 12.17 -9.15 -6.84
N LEU A 29 10.88 -9.02 -6.54
CA LEU A 29 9.85 -8.73 -7.53
C LEU A 29 9.69 -7.23 -7.83
N GLY A 30 10.32 -6.34 -7.04
CA GLY A 30 10.09 -4.89 -7.11
C GLY A 30 8.62 -4.51 -6.86
N ILE A 31 8.28 -3.21 -6.92
CA ILE A 31 6.86 -2.83 -6.72
C ILE A 31 5.96 -3.33 -7.85
N LEU A 32 6.46 -3.39 -9.09
CA LEU A 32 5.67 -3.86 -10.22
C LEU A 32 5.31 -5.34 -10.06
N GLY A 33 6.24 -6.18 -9.59
CA GLY A 33 5.93 -7.57 -9.35
C GLY A 33 4.97 -7.77 -8.18
N LEU A 34 5.09 -6.98 -7.10
CA LEU A 34 4.09 -6.98 -6.03
C LEU A 34 2.70 -6.56 -6.54
N TYR A 35 2.64 -5.52 -7.37
CA TYR A 35 1.38 -5.03 -7.95
C TYR A 35 0.72 -6.08 -8.85
N PHE A 36 1.47 -6.69 -9.78
CA PHE A 36 0.90 -7.62 -10.75
C PHE A 36 0.67 -9.03 -10.19
N PHE A 37 1.51 -9.50 -9.26
CA PHE A 37 1.50 -10.90 -8.82
C PHE A 37 1.10 -11.12 -7.35
N SER A 38 1.17 -10.11 -6.49
CA SER A 38 0.80 -10.25 -5.07
C SER A 38 -0.59 -9.73 -4.74
N THR A 39 -1.29 -9.12 -5.70
CA THR A 39 -2.66 -8.64 -5.49
C THR A 39 -3.67 -9.79 -5.51
N LYS A 40 -4.71 -9.64 -4.67
CA LYS A 40 -5.77 -10.64 -4.55
C LYS A 40 -6.38 -10.93 -5.93
N TYR A 41 -6.49 -12.22 -6.26
CA TYR A 41 -7.05 -12.74 -7.51
C TYR A 41 -6.25 -12.42 -8.78
N LEU A 42 -4.98 -12.01 -8.69
CA LEU A 42 -4.15 -11.69 -9.86
C LEU A 42 -4.84 -10.69 -10.81
N ARG A 43 -5.66 -9.80 -10.25
CA ARG A 43 -6.59 -8.93 -11.00
C ARG A 43 -5.91 -7.98 -11.99
N HIS A 44 -4.61 -7.74 -11.82
CA HIS A 44 -3.83 -6.84 -12.66
C HIS A 44 -3.06 -7.55 -13.79
N ILE A 45 -3.13 -8.89 -13.90
CA ILE A 45 -2.51 -9.62 -15.01
C ILE A 45 -3.03 -9.16 -16.39
N PRO A 46 -4.33 -8.90 -16.60
CA PRO A 46 -4.81 -8.35 -17.86
C PRO A 46 -4.15 -7.01 -18.23
N GLU A 47 -3.93 -6.13 -17.25
CA GLU A 47 -3.23 -4.85 -17.44
C GLU A 47 -1.78 -5.10 -17.90
N LEU A 48 -1.08 -6.03 -17.25
CA LEU A 48 0.29 -6.42 -17.64
C LEU A 48 0.34 -6.94 -19.08
N THR A 49 -0.60 -7.80 -19.47
CA THR A 49 -0.69 -8.32 -20.84
C THR A 49 -0.84 -7.19 -21.86
N ILE A 50 -1.70 -6.20 -21.59
CA ILE A 50 -1.90 -5.04 -22.49
C ILE A 50 -0.63 -4.19 -22.57
N ILE A 51 0.06 -3.98 -21.45
CA ILE A 51 1.32 -3.24 -21.42
C ILE A 51 2.39 -3.94 -22.27
N LEU A 52 2.50 -5.27 -22.19
CA LEU A 52 3.43 -6.05 -23.00
C LEU A 52 3.08 -5.99 -24.49
N ILE A 53 1.81 -6.09 -24.84
CA ILE A 53 1.33 -5.91 -26.23
C ILE A 53 1.69 -4.50 -26.73
N ALA A 54 1.42 -3.47 -25.92
CA ALA A 54 1.74 -2.09 -26.26
C ALA A 54 3.24 -1.87 -26.44
N LEU A 55 4.08 -2.44 -25.57
CA LEU A 55 5.54 -2.38 -25.70
C LEU A 55 6.01 -3.04 -26.99
N HIS A 56 5.49 -4.23 -27.29
CA HIS A 56 5.79 -4.94 -28.53
C HIS A 56 5.43 -4.08 -29.76
N LEU A 57 4.21 -3.52 -29.79
CA LEU A 57 3.77 -2.62 -30.85
C LEU A 57 4.64 -1.36 -30.97
N PHE A 58 5.11 -0.81 -29.84
CA PHE A 58 5.96 0.37 -29.81
C PHE A 58 7.31 0.13 -30.49
N ILE A 59 7.89 -1.04 -30.25
CA ILE A 59 9.18 -1.46 -30.80
C ILE A 59 9.02 -1.87 -32.26
N SER A 60 8.05 -2.74 -32.58
CA SER A 60 7.87 -3.30 -33.93
C SER A 60 7.51 -2.25 -34.98
N ASN A 61 6.69 -1.26 -34.61
CA ASN A 61 6.36 -0.12 -35.47
C ASN A 61 7.39 1.02 -35.39
N GLN A 62 8.53 0.80 -34.73
CA GLN A 62 9.65 1.76 -34.62
C GLN A 62 9.25 3.13 -34.06
N ILE A 63 8.21 3.20 -33.23
CA ILE A 63 7.69 4.46 -32.65
C ILE A 63 8.77 5.17 -31.81
N TYR A 64 9.65 4.37 -31.20
CA TYR A 64 10.79 4.84 -30.39
C TYR A 64 11.75 5.76 -31.17
N LYS A 65 11.81 5.67 -32.51
CA LYS A 65 12.66 6.59 -33.31
C LYS A 65 12.16 8.03 -33.26
N ASN A 66 10.84 8.20 -33.25
CA ASN A 66 10.22 9.52 -33.22
C ASN A 66 9.92 10.00 -31.79
N ARG A 67 9.72 9.07 -30.87
CA ARG A 67 9.35 9.35 -29.46
C ARG A 67 10.20 8.55 -28.47
N PRO A 68 11.54 8.69 -28.49
CA PRO A 68 12.43 7.89 -27.64
C PRO A 68 12.19 8.13 -26.16
N PHE A 69 11.74 9.32 -25.78
CA PHE A 69 11.49 9.71 -24.39
C PHE A 69 10.47 8.79 -23.69
N ILE A 70 9.47 8.25 -24.40
CA ILE A 70 8.45 7.37 -23.81
C ILE A 70 9.11 6.07 -23.33
N LEU A 71 9.94 5.47 -24.18
CA LEU A 71 10.65 4.23 -23.85
C LEU A 71 11.65 4.45 -22.72
N ILE A 72 12.42 5.54 -22.79
CA ILE A 72 13.37 5.92 -21.72
C ILE A 72 12.63 6.10 -20.40
N TRP A 73 11.49 6.79 -20.40
CA TRP A 73 10.71 7.03 -19.20
C TRP A 73 10.14 5.74 -18.60
N VAL A 74 9.58 4.86 -19.42
CA VAL A 74 9.10 3.54 -18.98
C VAL A 74 10.25 2.72 -18.37
N LEU A 75 11.39 2.62 -19.04
CA LEU A 75 12.54 1.87 -18.55
C LEU A 75 13.09 2.45 -17.24
N LEU A 76 13.18 3.78 -17.14
CA LEU A 76 13.60 4.46 -15.92
C LEU A 76 12.65 4.16 -14.75
N LEU A 77 11.34 4.22 -14.98
CA LEU A 77 10.35 3.95 -13.94
C LEU A 77 10.33 2.47 -13.52
N ILE A 78 10.53 1.54 -14.46
CA ILE A 78 10.72 0.12 -14.14
C ILE A 78 11.97 -0.05 -13.28
N PHE A 79 13.09 0.59 -13.62
CA PHE A 79 14.32 0.52 -12.84
C PHE A 79 14.12 1.11 -11.42
N LEU A 80 13.49 2.28 -11.32
CA LEU A 80 13.16 2.91 -10.03
C LEU A 80 12.20 2.04 -9.19
N SER A 81 11.37 1.22 -9.83
CA SER A 81 10.45 0.29 -9.17
C SER A 81 11.17 -0.78 -8.32
N PHE A 82 12.41 -1.13 -8.69
CA PHE A 82 13.26 -2.04 -7.93
C PHE A 82 14.02 -1.32 -6.81
N LEU A 83 14.36 -0.03 -7.00
CA LEU A 83 15.06 0.76 -6.00
C LEU A 83 14.18 1.16 -4.82
N ARG A 84 12.86 1.33 -5.04
CA ARG A 84 11.93 1.71 -3.97
C ARG A 84 10.59 0.97 -4.10
N PRO A 85 10.45 -0.22 -3.46
CA PRO A 85 9.25 -1.05 -3.58
C PRO A 85 8.01 -0.54 -2.81
N VAL A 86 7.79 0.78 -2.71
CA VAL A 86 6.61 1.31 -1.99
C VAL A 86 5.39 1.30 -2.92
N PHE A 87 4.26 0.76 -2.45
CA PHE A 87 3.04 0.59 -3.24
C PHE A 87 2.50 1.89 -3.85
N THR A 88 2.72 3.03 -3.20
CA THR A 88 2.35 4.35 -3.72
C THR A 88 3.10 4.74 -5.01
N TYR A 89 4.25 4.13 -5.30
CA TYR A 89 4.98 4.38 -6.56
C TYR A 89 4.29 3.79 -7.78
N ALA A 90 3.39 2.80 -7.62
CA ALA A 90 2.58 2.34 -8.74
C ALA A 90 1.86 3.53 -9.42
N ALA A 91 1.29 4.45 -8.63
CA ALA A 91 0.62 5.64 -9.15
C ALA A 91 1.54 6.55 -10.00
N ILE A 92 2.85 6.50 -9.79
CA ILE A 92 3.84 7.25 -10.56
C ILE A 92 4.24 6.52 -11.85
N ILE A 93 4.25 5.18 -11.84
CA ILE A 93 4.64 4.36 -12.99
C ILE A 93 3.52 4.29 -14.03
N PHE A 94 2.27 4.22 -13.58
CA PHE A 94 1.10 4.03 -14.45
C PHE A 94 0.93 5.07 -15.57
N PRO A 95 1.16 6.38 -15.35
CA PRO A 95 1.12 7.38 -16.41
C PRO A 95 2.05 7.06 -17.59
N ALA A 96 3.25 6.52 -17.34
CA ALA A 96 4.18 6.14 -18.40
C ALA A 96 3.66 4.93 -19.20
N PHE A 97 3.07 3.95 -18.52
CA PHE A 97 2.41 2.82 -19.18
C PHE A 97 1.20 3.26 -20.00
N ILE A 98 0.38 4.18 -19.52
CA ILE A 98 -0.74 4.74 -20.28
C ILE A 98 -0.23 5.44 -21.53
N LEU A 99 0.82 6.26 -21.41
CA LEU A 99 1.40 6.97 -22.54
C LEU A 99 1.98 6.00 -23.59
N LEU A 100 2.62 4.92 -23.14
CA LEU A 100 3.09 3.82 -24.00
C LEU A 100 1.91 3.17 -24.73
N MET A 101 0.88 2.74 -24.00
CA MET A 101 -0.32 2.10 -24.56
C MET A 101 -1.00 2.98 -25.60
N VAL A 102 -1.30 4.23 -25.26
CA VAL A 102 -1.95 5.19 -26.16
C VAL A 102 -1.10 5.44 -27.40
N SER A 103 0.22 5.66 -27.24
CA SER A 103 1.11 5.89 -28.39
C SER A 103 1.17 4.70 -29.33
N SER A 104 1.24 3.48 -28.79
CA SER A 104 1.28 2.25 -29.58
C SER A 104 -0.01 2.00 -30.35
N PHE A 105 -1.17 2.09 -29.70
CA PHE A 105 -2.46 1.85 -30.35
C PHE A 105 -2.85 2.98 -31.31
N GLN A 106 -2.41 4.22 -31.05
CA GLN A 106 -2.59 5.33 -31.98
C GLN A 106 -1.81 5.13 -33.28
N ALA A 107 -0.57 4.64 -33.21
CA ALA A 107 0.27 4.44 -34.40
C ALA A 107 -0.34 3.42 -35.39
N ILE A 108 -1.04 2.40 -34.88
CA ILE A 108 -1.75 1.41 -35.72
C ILE A 108 -3.22 1.79 -35.99
N ARG A 109 -3.66 3.01 -35.63
CA ARG A 109 -5.05 3.49 -35.78
C ARG A 109 -6.10 2.61 -35.09
N LYS A 110 -5.75 1.99 -33.96
CA LYS A 110 -6.63 1.14 -33.15
C LYS A 110 -6.88 1.70 -31.74
N LEU A 111 -6.81 3.02 -31.55
CA LEU A 111 -7.06 3.64 -30.23
C LEU A 111 -8.43 3.26 -29.64
N ASN A 112 -9.47 3.16 -30.48
CA ASN A 112 -10.80 2.74 -30.03
C ASN A 112 -10.79 1.31 -29.45
N LEU A 113 -9.97 0.41 -29.98
CA LEU A 113 -9.83 -0.94 -29.44
C LEU A 113 -9.22 -0.92 -28.04
N LEU A 114 -8.20 -0.09 -27.81
CA LEU A 114 -7.62 0.10 -26.47
C LEU A 114 -8.67 0.58 -25.48
N LEU A 115 -9.50 1.55 -25.86
CA LEU A 115 -10.57 2.08 -25.01
C LEU A 115 -11.62 1.00 -24.68
N ILE A 116 -12.06 0.22 -25.69
CA ILE A 116 -13.01 -0.88 -25.48
C ILE A 116 -12.44 -1.90 -24.50
N ILE A 117 -11.19 -2.32 -24.68
CA ILE A 117 -10.52 -3.27 -23.78
C ILE A 117 -10.44 -2.68 -22.36
N PHE A 118 -10.02 -1.43 -22.23
CA PHE A 118 -9.86 -0.76 -20.94
C PHE A 118 -11.20 -0.68 -20.18
N VAL A 119 -12.25 -0.22 -20.84
CA VAL A 119 -13.60 -0.12 -20.26
C VAL A 119 -14.12 -1.51 -19.86
N SER A 120 -13.94 -2.50 -20.74
CA SER A 120 -14.42 -3.88 -20.51
C SER A 120 -13.70 -4.58 -19.36
N LEU A 121 -12.46 -4.18 -19.04
CA LEU A 121 -11.73 -4.69 -17.87
C LEU A 121 -12.07 -3.91 -16.61
N MET A 122 -12.06 -2.57 -16.69
CA MET A 122 -12.21 -1.72 -15.51
C MET A 122 -13.63 -1.76 -14.94
N ILE A 123 -14.68 -1.73 -15.77
CA ILE A 123 -16.06 -1.72 -15.26
C ILE A 123 -16.34 -2.98 -14.41
N PRO A 124 -16.19 -4.22 -14.92
CA PRO A 124 -16.48 -5.41 -14.13
C PRO A 124 -15.62 -5.49 -12.85
N GLN A 125 -14.34 -5.14 -12.95
CA GLN A 125 -13.43 -5.18 -11.81
C GLN A 125 -13.85 -4.20 -10.70
N TYR A 126 -14.14 -2.94 -11.04
CA TYR A 126 -14.57 -1.95 -10.05
C TYR A 126 -16.00 -2.18 -9.57
N SER A 127 -16.90 -2.66 -10.43
CA SER A 127 -18.25 -3.06 -10.03
C SER A 127 -18.23 -4.21 -9.04
N ALA A 128 -17.39 -5.24 -9.27
CA ALA A 128 -17.22 -6.35 -8.33
C ALA A 128 -16.64 -5.88 -7.00
N VAL A 129 -15.61 -5.02 -7.02
CA VAL A 129 -15.04 -4.43 -5.79
C VAL A 129 -16.08 -3.62 -5.04
N TYR A 130 -16.87 -2.80 -5.74
CA TYR A 130 -17.97 -2.05 -5.15
C TYR A 130 -19.00 -2.99 -4.51
N TYR A 131 -19.50 -3.96 -5.25
CA TYR A 131 -20.50 -4.92 -4.75
C TYR A 131 -19.99 -5.69 -3.52
N LEU A 132 -18.71 -6.07 -3.47
CA LEU A 132 -18.15 -6.77 -2.31
C LEU A 132 -17.92 -5.88 -1.08
N ASN A 133 -17.99 -4.56 -1.22
CA ASN A 133 -17.65 -3.62 -0.13
C ASN A 133 -18.71 -2.53 0.11
N HIS A 134 -19.82 -2.53 -0.64
CA HIS A 134 -20.83 -1.47 -0.58
C HIS A 134 -21.53 -1.37 0.79
N GLU A 135 -21.60 -2.47 1.54
CA GLU A 135 -22.16 -2.52 2.88
C GLU A 135 -21.23 -1.91 3.95
N TRP A 136 -19.96 -1.64 3.62
CA TRP A 136 -19.02 -1.10 4.59
C TRP A 136 -19.26 0.40 4.83
N ASP A 137 -19.81 0.73 6.01
CA ASP A 137 -19.97 2.10 6.46
C ASP A 137 -18.72 2.61 7.18
N ARG A 138 -17.95 3.44 6.47
CA ARG A 138 -16.76 4.11 7.02
C ARG A 138 -17.09 5.03 8.19
N ASN A 139 -18.21 5.75 8.13
CA ASN A 139 -18.57 6.73 9.17
C ASN A 139 -19.00 6.02 10.44
N ALA A 140 -19.78 4.93 10.32
CA ALA A 140 -20.09 4.06 11.46
C ALA A 140 -18.80 3.53 12.11
N TYR A 141 -17.84 3.06 11.30
CA TYR A 141 -16.53 2.63 11.82
C TYR A 141 -15.76 3.75 12.53
N PHE A 142 -15.69 4.95 11.95
CA PHE A 142 -15.00 6.08 12.60
C PHE A 142 -15.67 6.49 13.91
N ASN A 143 -17.00 6.49 13.96
CA ASN A 143 -17.75 6.81 15.17
C ASN A 143 -17.57 5.72 16.25
N GLU A 144 -17.57 4.45 15.84
CA GLU A 144 -17.24 3.31 16.71
C GLU A 144 -15.85 3.53 17.32
N ILE A 145 -14.79 3.66 16.51
CA ILE A 145 -13.41 3.83 17.03
C ILE A 145 -13.28 5.06 17.94
N LYS A 146 -13.87 6.21 17.57
CA LYS A 146 -13.79 7.44 18.38
C LYS A 146 -14.45 7.28 19.76
N SER A 147 -15.61 6.62 19.82
CA SER A 147 -16.31 6.36 21.08
C SER A 147 -15.71 5.19 21.88
N PHE A 148 -14.95 4.33 21.21
CA PHE A 148 -14.41 3.10 21.76
C PHE A 148 -13.09 3.31 22.51
N VAL A 149 -12.27 4.27 22.07
CA VAL A 149 -10.95 4.57 22.66
C VAL A 149 -11.06 5.72 23.67
N PRO A 150 -10.70 5.52 24.97
CA PRO A 150 -10.75 6.57 26.00
C PRO A 150 -9.83 7.75 25.68
N ASP A 151 -10.29 8.98 25.92
CA ASP A 151 -9.51 10.21 25.70
C ASP A 151 -8.73 10.64 26.96
N ASP A 152 -7.82 9.78 27.40
CA ASP A 152 -6.99 9.95 28.60
C ASP A 152 -5.54 10.39 28.29
N GLY A 153 -5.26 10.69 27.02
CA GLY A 153 -3.92 11.07 26.55
C GLY A 153 -2.93 9.92 26.36
N LEU A 154 -3.32 8.67 26.61
CA LEU A 154 -2.44 7.52 26.37
C LEU A 154 -2.16 7.33 24.86
N PRO A 155 -0.95 6.83 24.52
CA PRO A 155 -0.63 6.44 23.15
C PRO A 155 -1.61 5.39 22.62
N VAL A 156 -1.94 5.48 21.33
CA VAL A 156 -2.83 4.51 20.68
C VAL A 156 -2.13 3.91 19.47
N VAL A 157 -2.22 2.59 19.33
CA VAL A 157 -1.74 1.83 18.18
C VAL A 157 -2.91 1.12 17.54
N GLY A 158 -2.93 1.04 16.21
CA GLY A 158 -3.93 0.28 15.48
C GLY A 158 -3.58 0.19 14.00
N SER A 159 -4.53 -0.28 13.19
CA SER A 159 -4.38 -0.28 11.74
C SER A 159 -4.31 1.14 11.16
N ALA A 160 -3.96 1.24 9.88
CA ALA A 160 -4.08 2.50 9.13
C ALA A 160 -5.52 3.06 9.14
N MET A 161 -6.55 2.21 9.20
CA MET A 161 -7.94 2.67 9.27
C MET A 161 -8.25 3.34 10.62
N SER A 162 -7.75 2.75 11.70
CA SER A 162 -7.85 3.31 13.05
C SER A 162 -7.07 4.63 13.19
N TRP A 163 -5.95 4.79 12.45
CA TRP A 163 -5.22 6.05 12.36
C TRP A 163 -6.12 7.18 11.82
N PHE A 164 -6.85 6.93 10.74
CA PHE A 164 -7.74 7.94 10.14
C PHE A 164 -8.90 8.31 11.08
N ALA A 165 -9.44 7.35 11.82
CA ALA A 165 -10.50 7.60 12.79
C ALA A 165 -10.03 8.48 13.97
N LEU A 166 -8.76 8.34 14.37
CA LEU A 166 -8.16 8.99 15.53
C LEU A 166 -7.12 10.05 15.16
N LYS A 167 -7.20 10.62 13.94
CA LYS A 167 -6.20 11.57 13.40
C LYS A 167 -5.93 12.80 14.28
N GLU A 168 -6.88 13.15 15.14
CA GLU A 168 -6.80 14.29 16.06
C GLU A 168 -5.94 13.97 17.31
N ARG A 169 -5.64 12.69 17.58
CA ARG A 169 -4.78 12.29 18.69
C ARG A 169 -3.31 12.52 18.36
N LYS A 170 -2.63 13.28 19.22
CA LYS A 170 -1.21 13.61 19.08
C LYS A 170 -0.27 12.40 19.15
N VAL A 171 -0.68 11.29 19.78
CA VAL A 171 0.17 10.13 20.08
C VAL A 171 -0.36 8.83 19.48
N PHE A 172 -0.93 8.90 18.28
CA PHE A 172 -1.29 7.70 17.52
C PHE A 172 -0.08 7.20 16.69
N LYS A 173 0.21 5.90 16.72
CA LYS A 173 1.15 5.26 15.79
C LYS A 173 0.47 4.12 15.02
N SER A 174 0.59 4.12 13.69
CA SER A 174 0.13 3.00 12.87
C SER A 174 0.98 1.75 13.15
N GLY A 175 0.32 0.60 13.27
CA GLY A 175 0.96 -0.71 13.44
C GLY A 175 1.78 -1.17 12.23
N VAL A 176 1.71 -0.48 11.09
CA VAL A 176 2.39 -0.86 9.84
C VAL A 176 3.91 -0.64 9.90
N TYR A 177 4.40 0.17 10.85
CA TYR A 177 5.82 0.47 10.94
C TYR A 177 6.62 -0.72 11.50
N PRO A 178 7.81 -1.02 10.93
CA PRO A 178 8.73 -1.99 11.54
C PRO A 178 9.25 -1.44 12.87
N PHE A 179 8.51 -1.71 13.97
CA PHE A 179 8.88 -1.27 15.33
C PHE A 179 10.27 -1.78 15.76
N TYR A 180 10.76 -2.86 15.16
CA TYR A 180 12.09 -3.40 15.44
C TYR A 180 13.25 -2.56 14.87
N ARG A 181 13.01 -1.69 13.85
CA ARG A 181 14.03 -0.83 13.19
C ARG A 181 13.91 0.65 13.51
N LEU A 182 12.76 1.09 14.05
CA LEU A 182 12.58 2.47 14.53
C LEU A 182 12.98 2.57 16.00
N LYS A 183 13.22 3.80 16.49
CA LYS A 183 13.32 4.06 17.92
C LYS A 183 12.02 3.57 18.57
N GLN A 184 12.12 2.42 19.23
CA GLN A 184 11.01 1.73 19.84
C GLN A 184 10.33 2.67 20.83
N PRO A 185 9.00 2.78 20.81
CA PRO A 185 8.32 3.55 21.84
C PRO A 185 8.48 2.83 23.18
N GLU A 186 9.13 3.51 24.13
CA GLU A 186 9.18 3.09 25.54
C GLU A 186 7.94 3.65 26.24
N TRP A 187 6.76 3.13 25.89
CA TRP A 187 5.53 3.49 26.57
C TRP A 187 5.34 2.62 27.80
N LYS A 188 5.08 3.24 28.96
CA LYS A 188 4.67 2.49 30.15
C LYS A 188 3.31 1.82 29.94
N GLU A 189 2.37 2.58 29.35
CA GLU A 189 1.05 2.12 28.98
C GLU A 189 0.65 2.67 27.61
N ALA A 190 -0.16 1.91 26.87
CA ALA A 190 -0.74 2.31 25.60
C ALA A 190 -2.04 1.55 25.32
N TYR A 191 -2.84 2.01 24.37
CA TYR A 191 -3.95 1.25 23.81
C TYR A 191 -3.59 0.61 22.49
N LEU A 192 -4.10 -0.60 22.26
CA LEU A 192 -4.08 -1.29 20.98
C LEU A 192 -5.53 -1.47 20.49
N VAL A 193 -5.83 -0.90 19.34
CA VAL A 193 -7.06 -1.13 18.58
C VAL A 193 -6.83 -2.29 17.62
N GLU A 194 -7.36 -3.44 17.99
CA GLU A 194 -7.32 -4.66 17.17
C GLU A 194 -8.62 -4.78 16.36
N ASP A 195 -8.60 -4.17 15.18
CA ASP A 195 -9.66 -4.28 14.18
C ASP A 195 -9.39 -5.45 13.20
N ARG A 196 -10.25 -5.63 12.19
CA ARG A 196 -10.08 -6.68 11.18
C ARG A 196 -8.79 -6.52 10.35
N PHE A 197 -8.31 -5.30 10.18
CA PHE A 197 -7.13 -4.99 9.37
C PHE A 197 -5.86 -5.27 10.15
N TYR A 198 -5.78 -4.86 11.43
CA TYR A 198 -4.65 -5.19 12.30
C TYR A 198 -4.51 -6.70 12.50
N ARG A 199 -5.62 -7.45 12.46
CA ARG A 199 -5.61 -8.90 12.56
C ARG A 199 -4.97 -9.61 11.36
N ASP A 200 -4.78 -8.94 10.22
CA ASP A 200 -3.98 -9.46 9.11
C ASP A 200 -2.57 -9.84 9.60
N GLU A 201 -2.18 -11.09 9.37
CA GLU A 201 -0.91 -11.64 9.86
C GLU A 201 0.30 -11.13 9.06
N VAL A 202 0.11 -10.70 7.82
CA VAL A 202 1.20 -10.34 6.91
C VAL A 202 1.62 -8.89 7.14
N GLU A 203 0.66 -7.97 7.14
CA GLU A 203 0.95 -6.53 7.20
C GLU A 203 1.47 -6.09 8.58
N TYR A 204 0.94 -6.66 9.66
CA TYR A 204 1.22 -6.23 11.05
C TYR A 204 2.14 -7.17 11.83
N LYS A 205 2.75 -8.17 11.18
CA LYS A 205 3.58 -9.20 11.84
C LYS A 205 4.67 -8.60 12.74
N GLY A 206 5.39 -7.60 12.23
CA GLY A 206 6.49 -6.96 12.94
C GLY A 206 6.04 -6.22 14.20
N ALA A 207 4.93 -5.47 14.11
CA ALA A 207 4.33 -4.82 15.26
C ALA A 207 3.79 -5.84 16.28
N LYS A 208 3.08 -6.88 15.83
CA LYS A 208 2.59 -7.95 16.69
C LYS A 208 3.74 -8.63 17.45
N ALA A 209 4.81 -9.00 16.76
CA ALA A 209 5.99 -9.61 17.37
C ALA A 209 6.64 -8.69 18.42
N TYR A 210 6.77 -7.39 18.10
CA TYR A 210 7.29 -6.39 19.02
C TYR A 210 6.42 -6.25 20.28
N PHE A 211 5.11 -6.03 20.13
CA PHE A 211 4.23 -5.86 21.29
C PHE A 211 4.13 -7.14 22.11
N ASN A 212 4.07 -8.31 21.48
CA ASN A 212 4.08 -9.61 22.18
C ASN A 212 5.33 -9.81 23.03
N LYS A 213 6.49 -9.35 22.55
CA LYS A 213 7.76 -9.45 23.27
C LYS A 213 7.82 -8.49 24.47
N ASN A 214 7.33 -7.25 24.32
CA ASN A 214 7.63 -6.16 25.26
C ASN A 214 6.46 -5.73 26.16
N TYR A 215 5.24 -6.16 25.88
CA TYR A 215 4.03 -5.72 26.60
C TYR A 215 3.15 -6.89 27.02
N ASN A 216 2.49 -6.73 28.16
CA ASN A 216 1.35 -7.52 28.60
C ASN A 216 0.07 -6.93 28.02
N PHE A 217 -0.92 -7.78 27.73
CA PHE A 217 -2.18 -7.38 27.11
C PHE A 217 -3.33 -7.64 28.08
N SER A 218 -4.21 -6.67 28.22
CA SER A 218 -5.50 -6.84 28.89
C SER A 218 -6.61 -6.31 27.99
N THR A 219 -7.65 -7.12 27.74
CA THR A 219 -8.81 -6.66 26.97
C THR A 219 -9.64 -5.73 27.84
N ILE A 220 -9.87 -4.51 27.35
CA ILE A 220 -10.68 -3.49 28.03
C ILE A 220 -12.11 -3.54 27.52
N LYS A 221 -12.28 -3.64 26.21
CA LYS A 221 -13.60 -3.56 25.56
C LYS A 221 -13.59 -4.33 24.24
N THR A 222 -14.74 -4.86 23.86
CA THR A 222 -15.00 -5.40 22.51
C THR A 222 -16.27 -4.75 21.96
N SER A 223 -16.24 -4.38 20.69
CA SER A 223 -17.40 -3.84 19.97
C SER A 223 -17.59 -4.60 18.66
N ASN A 224 -18.82 -4.68 18.17
CA ASN A 224 -19.17 -5.37 16.92
C ASN A 224 -20.21 -4.57 16.11
N GLN A 225 -20.20 -3.24 16.23
CA GLN A 225 -21.22 -2.39 15.62
C GLN A 225 -21.11 -2.37 14.09
N THR A 226 -19.91 -2.57 13.56
CA THR A 226 -19.63 -2.62 12.12
C THR A 226 -19.63 -4.04 11.54
N GLY A 227 -20.25 -5.00 12.25
CA GLY A 227 -20.33 -6.41 11.85
C GLY A 227 -18.98 -7.16 11.89
N ASN A 228 -17.89 -6.48 12.20
CA ASN A 228 -16.59 -7.07 12.46
C ASN A 228 -16.13 -6.66 13.86
N PRO A 229 -15.60 -7.59 14.68
CA PRO A 229 -15.23 -7.23 16.03
C PRO A 229 -14.03 -6.27 16.05
N VAL A 230 -14.13 -5.23 16.86
CA VAL A 230 -13.03 -4.34 17.22
C VAL A 230 -12.73 -4.57 18.69
N ILE A 231 -11.48 -4.88 19.02
CA ILE A 231 -11.05 -5.17 20.39
C ILE A 231 -10.09 -4.06 20.85
N LEU A 232 -10.40 -3.45 22.00
CA LEU A 232 -9.49 -2.52 22.65
C LEU A 232 -8.70 -3.28 23.70
N LYS A 233 -7.39 -3.30 23.55
CA LYS A 233 -6.46 -3.86 24.53
C LYS A 233 -5.67 -2.74 25.18
N LYS A 234 -5.43 -2.84 26.48
CA LYS A 234 -4.43 -2.06 27.19
C LYS A 234 -3.11 -2.82 27.17
N LEU A 235 -2.07 -2.14 26.73
CA LEU A 235 -0.69 -2.58 26.72
C LEU A 235 -0.02 -2.04 27.98
N THR A 236 0.61 -2.92 28.75
CA THR A 236 1.44 -2.54 29.92
C THR A 236 2.83 -3.12 29.73
N GLN A 237 3.87 -2.29 29.85
CA GLN A 237 5.24 -2.73 29.65
C GLN A 237 5.60 -3.90 30.60
N LYS A 238 6.31 -4.90 30.08
CA LYS A 238 6.82 -6.04 30.86
C LYS A 238 8.02 -5.67 31.72
#